data_AF-A0A2E4K978-F1
#
_entry.id   AF-A0A2E4K978-F1
#
_cell.length_a   1.000
_cell.length_b   1.000
_cell.length_c   1.000
_cell.angle_alpha   90.00
_cell.angle_beta   90.00
_cell.angle_gamma   90.00
#
_symmetry.space_group_name_H-M   'P 1'
#
loop_
_entity.id
_entity.type
_entity.pdbx_description
1 polymer ?
#
loop_
_entity_poly.entity_id
_entity_poly.type
_entity_poly.pdbx_seq_one_letter_code
_entity_poly.pdbx_strand_id
1 'polypeptide(L)'
;MKYIRIFKFTLILVTLILSCNSNNINKNLNATSFYELVNEGNGIILDVRTKTEYDNGHLENALNIDYWSSDLEEQLLNLLPKNMSIYVYCRSGTRSLKTINILYKLGYTDVYGLDGGILSWKENKYPIAEGVLTQSELIIQSDLLEVISSDKKVFISIGGDYCPPCRKMKPIIDSLESLKTSVKFARFNLSHLDEDVISSYEASSIPLFIFFNEGIEEWRHYGLISKNELLNKF
;
A
#
# COMPACT_ATOMS: atom_id res chain seq x y z
N MET A 1 -4.46 -32.17 -70.68
CA MET A 1 -5.29 -31.78 -69.51
C MET A 1 -5.02 -32.67 -68.28
N LYS A 2 -3.81 -32.67 -67.70
CA LYS A 2 -3.50 -33.47 -66.49
C LYS A 2 -2.78 -32.71 -65.36
N TYR A 3 -2.42 -31.44 -65.55
CA TYR A 3 -1.61 -30.68 -64.57
C TYR A 3 -2.41 -29.68 -63.71
N ILE A 4 -3.72 -29.52 -63.95
CA ILE A 4 -4.57 -28.52 -63.25
C ILE A 4 -5.06 -29.00 -61.87
N ARG A 5 -4.96 -30.31 -61.56
CA ARG A 5 -5.42 -30.86 -60.27
C ARG A 5 -4.39 -30.82 -59.14
N ILE A 6 -3.10 -30.73 -59.44
CA ILE A 6 -2.04 -30.73 -58.43
C ILE A 6 -1.89 -29.33 -57.79
N PHE A 7 -2.19 -28.26 -58.54
CA PHE A 7 -2.04 -26.88 -58.07
C PHE A 7 -3.09 -26.45 -57.02
N LYS A 8 -4.21 -27.18 -56.88
CA LYS A 8 -5.25 -26.87 -55.89
C LYS A 8 -4.99 -27.47 -54.50
N PHE A 9 -4.15 -28.50 -54.39
CA PHE A 9 -3.83 -29.10 -53.09
C PHE A 9 -2.64 -28.43 -52.41
N THR A 10 -1.72 -27.83 -53.17
CA THR A 10 -0.56 -27.12 -52.62
C THR A 10 -0.91 -25.73 -52.08
N LEU A 11 -2.05 -25.14 -52.46
CA LEU A 11 -2.47 -23.79 -52.03
C LEU A 11 -3.21 -23.79 -50.66
N ILE A 12 -3.67 -24.96 -50.18
CA ILE A 12 -4.40 -25.08 -48.90
C ILE A 12 -3.45 -25.35 -47.71
N LEU A 13 -2.21 -25.79 -47.96
CA LEU A 13 -1.24 -26.08 -46.90
C LEU A 13 -0.42 -24.84 -46.47
N VAL A 14 -0.43 -23.76 -47.25
CA VAL A 14 0.38 -22.56 -47.01
C VAL A 14 -0.33 -21.53 -46.11
N THR A 15 -1.63 -21.69 -45.85
CA THR A 15 -2.43 -20.75 -45.03
C THR A 15 -2.50 -21.09 -43.53
N LEU A 16 -1.83 -22.15 -43.08
CA LEU A 16 -1.80 -22.59 -41.67
C LEU A 16 -0.61 -22.07 -40.84
N ILE A 17 0.24 -21.23 -41.43
CA ILE A 17 1.42 -20.63 -40.78
C ILE A 17 1.25 -19.14 -40.49
N LEU A 18 0.01 -18.69 -40.23
CA LEU A 18 -0.18 -17.51 -39.38
C LEU A 18 0.19 -17.91 -37.94
N SER A 19 1.49 -18.09 -37.73
CA SER A 19 2.09 -18.14 -36.41
C SER A 19 1.56 -16.94 -35.65
N CYS A 20 0.84 -17.19 -34.55
CA CYS A 20 0.69 -16.21 -33.50
C CYS A 20 2.09 -15.69 -33.17
N ASN A 21 2.40 -14.47 -33.59
CA ASN A 21 3.45 -13.71 -32.94
C ASN A 21 2.98 -13.51 -31.50
N SER A 22 3.34 -14.46 -30.63
CA SER A 22 3.42 -14.20 -29.21
C SER A 22 4.55 -13.20 -29.04
N ASN A 23 4.27 -11.93 -29.34
CA ASN A 23 5.06 -10.84 -28.84
C ASN A 23 5.14 -11.11 -27.33
N ASN A 24 6.34 -11.42 -26.85
CA ASN A 24 6.62 -11.48 -25.42
C ASN A 24 6.43 -10.05 -24.90
N ILE A 25 5.18 -9.64 -24.71
CA ILE A 25 4.84 -8.43 -23.99
C ILE A 25 5.45 -8.66 -22.62
N ASN A 26 6.45 -7.86 -22.27
CA ASN A 26 7.03 -7.89 -20.94
C ASN A 26 5.89 -7.59 -19.98
N LYS A 27 5.40 -8.61 -19.28
CA LYS A 27 4.27 -8.48 -18.37
C LYS A 27 4.69 -7.87 -17.02
N ASN A 28 5.98 -7.56 -16.80
CA ASN A 28 6.43 -6.70 -15.71
C ASN A 28 6.61 -5.27 -16.24
N LEU A 29 5.66 -4.41 -15.94
CA LEU A 29 5.51 -3.07 -16.51
C LEU A 29 6.13 -2.02 -15.59
N ASN A 30 6.70 -0.96 -16.18
CA ASN A 30 7.04 0.23 -15.41
C ASN A 30 5.76 0.91 -14.88
N ALA A 31 5.91 1.83 -13.92
CA ALA A 31 4.78 2.49 -13.27
C ALA A 31 3.84 3.20 -14.24
N THR A 32 4.35 3.86 -15.28
CA THR A 32 3.53 4.57 -16.27
C THR A 32 2.66 3.62 -17.07
N SER A 33 3.25 2.59 -17.67
CA SER A 33 2.50 1.61 -18.46
C SER A 33 1.53 0.78 -17.60
N PHE A 34 1.89 0.52 -16.33
CA PHE A 34 1.00 -0.14 -15.39
C PHE A 34 -0.20 0.76 -15.03
N TYR A 35 0.04 2.04 -14.76
CA TYR A 35 -1.00 3.03 -14.46
C TYR A 35 -1.98 3.20 -15.62
N GLU A 36 -1.48 3.33 -16.85
CA GLU A 36 -2.30 3.41 -18.06
C GLU A 36 -3.17 2.15 -18.21
N LEU A 37 -2.55 0.97 -18.11
CA LEU A 37 -3.25 -0.30 -18.30
C LEU A 37 -4.31 -0.58 -17.23
N VAL A 38 -4.06 -0.20 -15.97
CA VAL A 38 -5.03 -0.33 -14.88
C VAL A 38 -6.23 0.61 -15.06
N ASN A 39 -6.04 1.80 -15.64
CA ASN A 39 -7.11 2.76 -15.87
C ASN A 39 -7.92 2.50 -17.14
N GLU A 40 -7.31 1.88 -18.16
CA GLU A 40 -7.98 1.50 -19.40
C GLU A 40 -8.72 0.16 -19.29
N GLY A 41 -8.23 -0.73 -18.42
CA GLY A 41 -8.67 -2.11 -18.32
C GLY A 41 -9.78 -2.36 -17.29
N ASN A 42 -10.53 -3.43 -17.50
CA ASN A 42 -11.33 -4.07 -16.46
C ASN A 42 -10.54 -5.26 -15.92
N GLY A 43 -10.00 -5.15 -14.71
CA GLY A 43 -9.25 -6.23 -14.07
C GLY A 43 -9.11 -6.04 -12.57
N ILE A 44 -8.41 -6.98 -11.92
CA ILE A 44 -8.24 -6.99 -10.47
C ILE A 44 -6.84 -6.48 -10.14
N ILE A 45 -6.78 -5.42 -9.34
CA ILE A 45 -5.53 -4.97 -8.75
C ILE A 45 -5.28 -5.82 -7.49
N LEU A 46 -4.13 -6.50 -7.43
CA LEU A 46 -3.76 -7.41 -6.36
C LEU A 46 -2.53 -6.89 -5.62
N ASP A 47 -2.74 -6.48 -4.36
CA ASP A 47 -1.69 -6.13 -3.42
C ASP A 47 -1.26 -7.35 -2.62
N VAL A 48 -0.05 -7.85 -2.87
CA VAL A 48 0.49 -9.03 -2.17
C VAL A 48 1.34 -8.69 -0.94
N ARG A 49 1.24 -7.46 -0.45
CA ARG A 49 1.88 -7.03 0.80
C ARG A 49 1.11 -7.53 2.02
N THR A 50 1.71 -7.37 3.19
CA THR A 50 1.04 -7.66 4.45
C THR A 50 -0.17 -6.74 4.64
N LYS A 51 -1.14 -7.18 5.44
CA LYS A 51 -2.33 -6.36 5.75
C LYS A 51 -1.95 -4.98 6.34
N THR A 52 -0.95 -4.93 7.21
CA THR A 52 -0.44 -3.66 7.75
C THR A 52 0.10 -2.73 6.65
N GLU A 53 0.88 -3.25 5.70
CA GLU A 53 1.39 -2.46 4.58
C GLU A 53 0.26 -1.94 3.66
N TYR A 54 -0.79 -2.75 3.46
CA TYR A 54 -1.98 -2.38 2.69
C TYR A 54 -2.81 -1.31 3.40
N ASP A 55 -3.06 -1.50 4.70
CA ASP A 55 -3.81 -0.55 5.54
C ASP A 55 -3.09 0.82 5.64
N ASN A 56 -1.77 0.85 5.49
CA ASN A 56 -0.96 2.08 5.44
C ASN A 56 -0.95 2.78 4.06
N GLY A 57 -1.88 2.42 3.18
CA GLY A 57 -2.04 2.97 1.84
C GLY A 57 -1.70 1.96 0.75
N HIS A 58 -2.60 1.84 -0.21
CA HIS A 58 -2.58 0.86 -1.30
C HIS A 58 -3.12 1.51 -2.58
N LEU A 59 -3.01 0.83 -3.73
CA LEU A 59 -3.65 1.31 -4.96
C LEU A 59 -5.17 1.23 -4.79
N GLU A 60 -5.89 2.21 -5.33
CA GLU A 60 -7.35 2.25 -5.24
C GLU A 60 -7.98 0.97 -5.81
N ASN A 61 -9.03 0.47 -5.14
CA ASN A 61 -9.72 -0.78 -5.49
C ASN A 61 -8.86 -2.06 -5.47
N ALA A 62 -7.66 -2.02 -4.88
CA ALA A 62 -6.82 -3.20 -4.76
C ALA A 62 -7.39 -4.22 -3.76
N LEU A 63 -7.37 -5.51 -4.12
CA LEU A 63 -7.59 -6.63 -3.22
C LEU A 63 -6.28 -6.98 -2.51
N ASN A 64 -6.29 -7.19 -1.20
CA ASN A 64 -5.12 -7.65 -0.45
C ASN A 64 -5.12 -9.16 -0.22
N ILE A 65 -4.05 -9.83 -0.64
CA ILE A 65 -3.78 -11.25 -0.34
C ILE A 65 -2.31 -11.35 0.08
N ASP A 66 -2.02 -11.54 1.36
CA ASP A 66 -0.64 -11.52 1.87
C ASP A 66 0.20 -12.65 1.29
N TYR A 67 1.30 -12.30 0.62
CA TYR A 67 2.27 -13.26 0.09
C TYR A 67 2.82 -14.24 1.14
N TRP A 68 2.88 -13.83 2.41
CA TRP A 68 3.39 -14.68 3.50
C TRP A 68 2.33 -15.58 4.11
N SER A 69 1.08 -15.48 3.67
CA SER A 69 -0.01 -16.31 4.20
C SER A 69 0.21 -17.78 3.88
N SER A 70 -0.03 -18.66 4.85
CA SER A 70 0.12 -20.11 4.68
C SER A 70 -0.86 -20.73 3.68
N ASP A 71 -1.95 -20.01 3.39
CA ASP A 71 -3.04 -20.38 2.49
C ASP A 71 -3.06 -19.53 1.20
N LEU A 72 -1.93 -18.90 0.82
CA LEU A 72 -1.83 -18.02 -0.36
C LEU A 72 -2.44 -18.64 -1.63
N GLU A 73 -2.03 -19.85 -2.02
CA GLU A 73 -2.52 -20.48 -3.26
C GLU A 73 -4.04 -20.75 -3.23
N GLU A 74 -4.58 -21.13 -2.07
CA GLU A 74 -6.01 -21.33 -1.87
C GLU A 74 -6.77 -20.01 -2.01
N GLN A 75 -6.29 -18.93 -1.38
CA GLN A 75 -6.89 -17.60 -1.51
C GLN A 75 -6.88 -17.10 -2.95
N LEU A 76 -5.77 -17.28 -3.69
CA LEU A 76 -5.68 -16.89 -5.10
C LEU A 76 -6.74 -17.62 -5.95
N LEU A 77 -6.88 -18.94 -5.77
CA LEU A 77 -7.87 -19.75 -6.52
C LEU A 77 -9.31 -19.39 -6.18
N ASN A 78 -9.61 -19.13 -4.91
CA ASN A 78 -10.96 -18.88 -4.43
C ASN A 78 -11.45 -17.46 -4.72
N LEU A 79 -10.55 -16.48 -4.72
CA LEU A 79 -10.92 -15.06 -4.82
C LEU A 79 -10.72 -14.47 -6.23
N LEU A 80 -9.86 -15.07 -7.06
CA LEU A 80 -9.53 -14.50 -8.37
C LEU A 80 -10.17 -15.28 -9.53
N PRO A 81 -11.05 -14.66 -10.34
CA PRO A 81 -11.57 -15.27 -11.55
C PRO A 81 -10.50 -15.40 -12.63
N LYS A 82 -10.47 -16.54 -13.35
CA LYS A 82 -9.45 -16.83 -14.38
C LYS A 82 -9.60 -16.05 -15.69
N ASN A 83 -10.77 -15.44 -15.92
CA ASN A 83 -11.12 -14.73 -17.14
C ASN A 83 -10.95 -13.21 -17.03
N MET A 84 -10.28 -12.72 -15.99
CA MET A 84 -9.96 -11.30 -15.79
C MET A 84 -8.45 -11.09 -15.77
N SER A 85 -8.04 -9.90 -16.21
CA SER A 85 -6.66 -9.45 -16.06
C SER A 85 -6.35 -9.23 -14.58
N ILE A 86 -5.15 -9.60 -14.14
CA ILE A 86 -4.68 -9.43 -12.75
C ILE A 86 -3.44 -8.54 -12.75
N TYR A 87 -3.50 -7.43 -12.02
CA TYR A 87 -2.45 -6.44 -11.88
C TYR A 87 -1.81 -6.56 -10.51
N VAL A 88 -0.66 -7.24 -10.42
CA VAL A 88 -0.02 -7.61 -9.16
C VAL A 88 1.07 -6.63 -8.79
N TYR A 89 1.06 -6.13 -7.55
CA TYR A 89 2.15 -5.35 -7.01
C TYR A 89 2.46 -5.72 -5.56
N CYS A 90 3.64 -5.31 -5.11
CA CYS A 90 4.04 -5.40 -3.72
C CYS A 90 4.81 -4.13 -3.32
N ARG A 91 5.67 -4.18 -2.29
CA ARG A 91 6.47 -3.01 -1.91
C ARG A 91 7.43 -2.55 -3.02
N SER A 92 8.29 -3.45 -3.51
CA SER A 92 9.42 -3.11 -4.41
C SER A 92 9.51 -4.01 -5.66
N GLY A 93 8.48 -4.81 -5.97
CA GLY A 93 8.42 -5.71 -7.12
C GLY A 93 8.81 -7.18 -6.85
N THR A 94 9.56 -7.48 -5.78
CA THR A 94 10.09 -8.85 -5.57
C THR A 94 9.01 -9.90 -5.25
N ARG A 95 8.07 -9.60 -4.34
CA ARG A 95 6.99 -10.54 -3.95
C ARG A 95 5.96 -10.71 -5.07
N SER A 96 5.64 -9.63 -5.78
CA SER A 96 4.72 -9.65 -6.91
C SER A 96 5.25 -10.53 -8.04
N LEU A 97 6.54 -10.42 -8.42
CA LEU A 97 7.12 -11.32 -9.43
C LEU A 97 7.02 -12.81 -9.06
N LYS A 98 7.22 -13.15 -7.77
CA LYS A 98 7.03 -14.53 -7.30
C LYS A 98 5.56 -14.95 -7.37
N THR A 99 4.64 -14.06 -6.99
CA THR A 99 3.19 -14.33 -7.03
C THR A 99 2.68 -14.50 -8.46
N ILE A 100 3.20 -13.73 -9.41
CA ILE A 100 2.88 -13.87 -10.84
C ILE A 100 3.25 -15.29 -11.33
N ASN A 101 4.41 -15.81 -10.93
CA ASN A 101 4.79 -17.18 -11.28
C ASN A 101 3.86 -18.24 -10.66
N ILE A 102 3.34 -18.00 -9.46
CA ILE A 102 2.33 -18.87 -8.83
C ILE A 102 1.03 -18.81 -9.64
N LEU A 103 0.54 -17.61 -9.96
CA LEU A 103 -0.65 -17.43 -10.79
C LEU A 103 -0.53 -18.14 -12.16
N TYR A 104 0.62 -18.06 -12.82
CA TYR A 104 0.83 -18.83 -14.06
C TYR A 104 0.73 -20.34 -13.85
N LYS A 105 1.31 -20.88 -12.78
CA LYS A 105 1.20 -22.31 -12.44
C LYS A 105 -0.24 -22.72 -12.13
N LEU A 106 -1.03 -21.83 -11.54
CA LEU A 106 -2.45 -22.01 -11.28
C LEU A 106 -3.33 -21.81 -12.53
N GLY A 107 -2.73 -21.46 -13.68
CA GLY A 107 -3.41 -21.36 -14.96
C GLY A 107 -4.05 -20.01 -15.26
N TYR A 108 -3.67 -18.94 -14.55
CA TYR A 108 -4.00 -17.58 -14.95
C TYR A 108 -3.07 -17.17 -16.09
N THR A 109 -3.63 -16.65 -17.18
CA THR A 109 -2.85 -16.33 -18.39
C THR A 109 -2.62 -14.84 -18.58
N ASP A 110 -3.42 -14.00 -17.92
CA ASP A 110 -3.40 -12.56 -18.08
C ASP A 110 -3.04 -11.82 -16.80
N VAL A 111 -1.74 -11.86 -16.48
CA VAL A 111 -1.19 -11.33 -15.23
C VAL A 111 -0.08 -10.34 -15.53
N TYR A 112 -0.17 -9.14 -14.97
CA TYR A 112 0.79 -8.06 -15.13
C TYR A 112 1.38 -7.65 -13.79
N GLY A 113 2.67 -7.39 -13.73
CA GLY A 113 3.40 -6.94 -12.55
C GLY A 113 3.75 -5.46 -12.62
N LEU A 114 3.71 -4.79 -11.48
CA LEU A 114 4.29 -3.46 -11.32
C LEU A 114 5.77 -3.57 -10.93
N ASP A 115 6.64 -3.19 -11.86
CA ASP A 115 8.07 -3.09 -11.61
C ASP A 115 8.36 -1.99 -10.59
N GLY A 116 9.26 -2.26 -9.64
CA GLY A 116 9.51 -1.37 -8.49
C GLY A 116 8.36 -1.27 -7.49
N GLY A 117 7.23 -1.95 -7.70
CA GLY A 117 6.09 -2.00 -6.78
C GLY A 117 5.49 -0.63 -6.44
N ILE A 118 4.83 -0.54 -5.28
CA ILE A 118 4.19 0.70 -4.82
C ILE A 118 5.20 1.83 -4.54
N LEU A 119 6.49 1.52 -4.36
CA LEU A 119 7.53 2.56 -4.29
C LEU A 119 7.63 3.33 -5.62
N SER A 120 7.73 2.62 -6.74
CA SER A 120 7.77 3.24 -8.07
C SER A 120 6.45 3.97 -8.41
N TRP A 121 5.31 3.43 -7.97
CA TRP A 121 4.01 4.10 -8.10
C TRP A 121 4.00 5.47 -7.40
N LYS A 122 4.49 5.53 -6.15
CA LYS A 122 4.56 6.76 -5.35
C LYS A 122 5.57 7.75 -5.92
N GLU A 123 6.72 7.29 -6.41
CA GLU A 123 7.71 8.16 -7.09
C GLU A 123 7.12 8.87 -8.30
N ASN A 124 6.21 8.21 -9.03
CA ASN A 124 5.47 8.78 -10.16
C ASN A 124 4.24 9.60 -9.73
N LYS A 125 4.00 9.76 -8.42
CA LYS A 125 2.91 10.56 -7.84
C LYS A 125 1.51 10.10 -8.26
N TYR A 126 1.34 8.80 -8.52
CA TYR A 126 0.02 8.25 -8.84
C TYR A 126 -0.86 8.09 -7.58
N PRO A 127 -2.20 8.16 -7.71
CA PRO A 127 -3.12 8.11 -6.58
C PRO A 127 -3.03 6.80 -5.79
N ILE A 128 -3.21 6.87 -4.48
CA ILE A 128 -3.36 5.71 -3.60
C ILE A 128 -4.70 5.83 -2.85
N ALA A 129 -5.38 4.72 -2.63
CA ALA A 129 -6.37 4.64 -1.58
C ALA A 129 -5.64 4.65 -0.24
N GLU A 130 -5.87 5.70 0.53
CA GLU A 130 -5.50 5.71 1.94
C GLU A 130 -6.34 4.62 2.62
N GLY A 131 -5.68 3.57 3.14
CA GLY A 131 -6.35 2.78 4.17
C GLY A 131 -6.67 3.72 5.31
N VAL A 132 -7.81 3.55 5.97
CA VAL A 132 -8.36 4.49 6.95
C VAL A 132 -7.33 4.77 8.05
N LEU A 133 -6.49 5.77 7.77
CA LEU A 133 -5.69 6.55 8.65
C LEU A 133 -6.42 7.89 8.60
N THR A 134 -7.05 8.25 9.70
CA THR A 134 -7.72 9.55 9.81
C THR A 134 -6.70 10.63 9.45
N GLN A 135 -7.16 11.76 8.93
CA GLN A 135 -6.36 12.94 8.54
C GLN A 135 -5.32 13.40 9.61
N SER A 136 -5.38 12.84 10.82
CA SER A 136 -4.43 12.93 11.92
C SER A 136 -3.17 12.07 11.82
N GLU A 137 -3.12 11.04 10.98
CA GLU A 137 -1.99 10.10 10.83
C GLU A 137 -1.07 10.41 9.63
N LEU A 138 -1.44 11.39 8.81
CA LEU A 138 -0.64 11.93 7.70
C LEU A 138 -0.41 13.42 7.94
N ILE A 139 0.46 13.72 8.89
CA ILE A 139 1.02 15.06 9.07
C ILE A 139 2.50 14.92 8.73
N ILE A 140 2.92 15.52 7.61
CA ILE A 140 4.32 15.58 7.17
C ILE A 140 5.07 16.58 8.08
N GLN A 141 6.41 16.58 8.12
CA GLN A 141 7.20 17.52 8.93
C GLN A 141 6.78 19.00 8.77
N SER A 142 6.42 19.43 7.55
CA SER A 142 5.87 20.77 7.28
C SER A 142 4.58 21.04 8.04
N ASP A 143 3.78 20.00 8.19
CA ASP A 143 2.46 20.05 8.78
C ASP A 143 2.54 19.96 10.31
N LEU A 144 3.62 19.43 10.90
CA LEU A 144 3.79 19.36 12.36
C LEU A 144 3.85 20.76 12.99
N LEU A 145 4.66 21.65 12.41
CA LEU A 145 4.76 23.05 12.87
C LEU A 145 3.48 23.83 12.58
N GLU A 146 2.84 23.58 11.44
CA GLU A 146 1.54 24.17 11.11
C GLU A 146 0.45 23.69 12.08
N VAL A 147 0.40 22.41 12.41
CA VAL A 147 -0.61 21.83 13.32
C VAL A 147 -0.43 22.36 14.73
N ILE A 148 0.82 22.47 15.22
CA ILE A 148 1.11 23.06 16.54
C ILE A 148 0.73 24.55 16.59
N SER A 149 0.86 25.28 15.48
CA SER A 149 0.60 26.73 15.41
C SER A 149 -0.83 27.12 15.00
N SER A 150 -1.59 26.21 14.37
CA SER A 150 -2.93 26.48 13.85
C SER A 150 -4.06 26.19 14.84
N ASP A 151 -3.84 25.28 15.80
CA ASP A 151 -4.89 24.78 16.69
C ASP A 151 -4.59 25.05 18.17
N LYS A 152 -5.66 25.34 18.93
CA LYS A 152 -5.53 25.74 20.35
C LYS A 152 -5.07 24.62 21.26
N LYS A 153 -5.44 23.36 20.99
CA LYS A 153 -5.04 22.19 21.78
C LYS A 153 -4.71 21.03 20.86
N VAL A 154 -3.47 20.55 20.92
CA VAL A 154 -2.95 19.49 20.03
C VAL A 154 -2.33 18.39 20.88
N PHE A 155 -2.71 17.14 20.59
CA PHE A 155 -2.09 15.96 21.16
C PHE A 155 -1.31 15.22 20.08
N ILE A 156 -0.01 15.07 20.31
CA ILE A 156 0.93 14.38 19.44
C ILE A 156 1.22 12.99 20.00
N SER A 157 1.14 11.96 19.15
CA SER A 157 1.49 10.57 19.45
C SER A 157 2.53 10.06 18.46
N ILE A 158 3.77 9.91 18.91
CA ILE A 158 4.88 9.37 18.11
C ILE A 158 5.11 7.91 18.48
N GLY A 159 5.09 7.03 17.47
CA GLY A 159 5.28 5.59 17.63
C GLY A 159 6.12 4.99 16.50
N GLY A 160 6.04 3.66 16.32
CA GLY A 160 6.71 2.99 15.21
C GLY A 160 6.19 1.58 14.97
N ASP A 161 6.34 1.07 13.74
CA ASP A 161 5.78 -0.23 13.32
C ASP A 161 6.37 -1.39 14.13
N TYR A 162 7.67 -1.31 14.42
CA TYR A 162 8.42 -2.29 15.21
C TYR A 162 8.49 -1.93 16.70
N CYS A 163 7.45 -1.29 17.23
CA CYS A 163 7.35 -0.93 18.63
C CYS A 163 6.14 -1.63 19.30
N PRO A 164 6.36 -2.78 19.98
CA PRO A 164 5.28 -3.49 20.68
C PRO A 164 4.53 -2.62 21.72
N PRO A 165 5.19 -1.76 22.52
CA PRO A 165 4.50 -0.84 23.41
C PRO A 165 3.60 0.16 22.65
N CYS A 166 4.03 0.66 21.50
CA CYS A 166 3.24 1.56 20.66
C CYS A 166 1.98 0.85 20.13
N ARG A 167 2.09 -0.41 19.70
CA ARG A 167 0.93 -1.22 19.30
C ARG A 167 -0.06 -1.44 20.44
N LYS A 168 0.41 -1.59 21.68
CA LYS A 168 -0.46 -1.66 22.87
C LYS A 168 -1.19 -0.34 23.14
N MET A 169 -0.57 0.79 22.82
CA MET A 169 -1.18 2.11 22.99
C MET A 169 -2.18 2.46 21.90
N LYS A 170 -2.06 1.91 20.68
CA LYS A 170 -2.95 2.20 19.54
C LYS A 170 -4.45 2.19 19.89
N PRO A 171 -5.04 1.11 20.46
CA PRO A 171 -6.47 1.09 20.77
C PRO A 171 -6.89 2.13 21.82
N ILE A 172 -5.97 2.54 22.70
CA ILE A 172 -6.24 3.59 23.68
C ILE A 172 -6.32 4.94 22.95
N ILE A 173 -5.34 5.25 22.09
CA ILE A 173 -5.32 6.51 21.32
C ILE A 173 -6.51 6.60 20.36
N ASP A 174 -6.79 5.53 19.60
CA ASP A 174 -7.96 5.45 18.71
C ASP A 174 -9.26 5.74 19.49
N SER A 175 -9.39 5.18 20.70
CA SER A 175 -10.55 5.40 21.55
C SER A 175 -10.64 6.84 22.05
N LEU A 176 -9.52 7.52 22.34
CA LEU A 176 -9.51 8.91 22.79
C LEU A 176 -9.89 9.87 21.67
N GLU A 177 -9.33 9.66 20.48
CA GLU A 177 -9.62 10.46 19.29
C GLU A 177 -11.10 10.37 18.91
N SER A 178 -11.71 9.18 19.06
CA SER A 178 -13.14 8.97 18.80
C SER A 178 -14.09 9.72 19.74
N LEU A 179 -13.61 10.22 20.90
CA LEU A 179 -14.44 10.95 21.87
C LEU A 179 -14.87 12.34 21.38
N LYS A 180 -14.40 12.79 20.21
CA LYS A 180 -14.72 14.10 19.62
C LYS A 180 -14.47 15.26 20.59
N THR A 181 -13.36 15.22 21.31
CA THR A 181 -12.88 16.31 22.15
C THR A 181 -12.49 17.53 21.31
N SER A 182 -12.31 18.70 21.93
CA SER A 182 -11.75 19.89 21.27
C SER A 182 -10.23 19.80 20.99
N VAL A 183 -9.60 18.66 21.31
CA VAL A 183 -8.18 18.40 21.10
C VAL A 183 -7.99 17.78 19.72
N LYS A 184 -7.09 18.35 18.93
CA LYS A 184 -6.67 17.76 17.65
C LYS A 184 -5.62 16.69 17.90
N PHE A 185 -5.83 15.51 17.33
CA PHE A 185 -4.87 14.41 17.40
C PHE A 185 -3.94 14.48 16.19
N ALA A 186 -2.65 14.26 16.43
CA ALA A 186 -1.61 14.18 15.42
C ALA A 186 -0.72 12.98 15.72
N ARG A 187 -0.54 12.08 14.77
CA ARG A 187 0.09 10.78 14.98
C ARG A 187 1.22 10.59 13.97
N PHE A 188 2.39 10.21 14.46
CA PHE A 188 3.59 10.10 13.64
C PHE A 188 4.27 8.77 13.82
N ASN A 189 4.79 8.24 12.72
CA ASN A 189 5.69 7.09 12.74
C ASN A 189 7.12 7.60 12.74
N LEU A 190 7.90 7.21 13.75
CA LEU A 190 9.30 7.57 13.91
C LEU A 190 10.13 7.20 12.66
N SER A 191 9.81 6.11 11.98
CA SER A 191 10.50 5.70 10.75
C SER A 191 10.24 6.62 9.56
N HIS A 192 9.29 7.56 9.65
CA HIS A 192 8.95 8.54 8.63
C HIS A 192 9.24 9.98 9.07
N LEU A 193 9.87 10.19 10.22
CA LEU A 193 10.27 11.51 10.70
C LEU A 193 11.72 11.81 10.29
N ASP A 194 11.96 13.05 9.91
CA ASP A 194 13.30 13.57 9.64
C ASP A 194 14.14 13.64 10.92
N GLU A 195 15.45 13.45 10.79
CA GLU A 195 16.39 13.44 11.93
C GLU A 195 16.30 14.72 12.78
N ASP A 196 16.05 15.87 12.15
CA ASP A 196 15.87 17.15 12.83
C ASP A 196 14.63 17.17 13.74
N VAL A 197 13.54 16.52 13.34
CA VAL A 197 12.33 16.38 14.17
C VAL A 197 12.59 15.43 15.32
N ILE A 198 13.24 14.30 15.03
CA ILE A 198 13.60 13.31 16.04
C ILE A 198 14.46 13.95 17.13
N SER A 199 15.44 14.76 16.73
CA SER A 199 16.32 15.52 17.63
C SER A 199 15.55 16.62 18.39
N SER A 200 14.79 17.46 17.69
CA SER A 200 14.13 18.64 18.28
C SER A 200 13.06 18.28 19.31
N TYR A 201 12.34 17.17 19.11
CA TYR A 201 11.30 16.70 20.02
C TYR A 201 11.76 15.56 20.93
N GLU A 202 13.06 15.25 20.96
CA GLU A 202 13.65 14.13 21.70
C GLU A 202 12.89 12.81 21.48
N ALA A 203 12.44 12.58 20.25
CA ALA A 203 11.59 11.43 19.89
C ALA A 203 12.34 10.09 19.85
N SER A 204 13.57 10.06 20.37
CA SER A 204 14.47 8.89 20.46
C SER A 204 13.89 7.74 21.29
N SER A 205 12.87 8.01 22.12
CA SER A 205 12.19 7.02 22.95
C SER A 205 10.70 6.97 22.62
N ILE A 206 10.22 5.83 22.11
CA ILE A 206 8.82 5.62 21.73
C ILE A 206 8.16 4.52 22.58
N PRO A 207 6.83 4.57 22.83
CA PRO A 207 5.90 5.61 22.41
C PRO A 207 6.13 6.93 23.16
N LEU A 208 5.91 8.04 22.47
CA LEU A 208 6.01 9.39 23.01
C LEU A 208 4.68 10.11 22.78
N PHE A 209 4.17 10.72 23.84
CA PHE A 209 2.97 11.54 23.83
C PHE A 209 3.31 12.96 24.25
N ILE A 210 2.80 13.95 23.53
CA ILE A 210 3.03 15.37 23.84
C ILE A 210 1.71 16.10 23.72
N PHE A 211 1.42 17.00 24.66
CA PHE A 211 0.26 17.88 24.61
C PHE A 211 0.72 19.34 24.50
N PHE A 212 0.17 20.02 23.50
CA PHE A 212 0.38 21.44 23.24
C PHE A 212 -0.92 22.21 23.50
N ASN A 213 -0.78 23.38 24.10
CA ASN A 213 -1.83 24.37 24.27
C ASN A 213 -1.33 25.72 23.75
N GLU A 214 -2.01 26.27 22.76
CA GLU A 214 -1.63 27.51 22.05
C GLU A 214 -0.15 27.50 21.59
N GLY A 215 0.29 26.35 21.06
CA GLY A 215 1.66 26.15 20.58
C GLY A 215 2.71 25.89 21.66
N ILE A 216 2.34 25.89 22.94
CA ILE A 216 3.23 25.66 24.08
C ILE A 216 3.12 24.21 24.53
N GLU A 217 4.25 23.50 24.63
CA GLU A 217 4.31 22.16 25.23
C GLU A 217 4.00 22.24 26.73
N GLU A 218 2.86 21.71 27.16
CA GLU A 218 2.45 21.70 28.58
C GLU A 218 2.75 20.35 29.25
N TRP A 219 2.81 19.28 28.46
CA TRP A 219 2.98 17.94 29.00
C TRP A 219 3.59 16.98 27.98
N ARG A 220 4.44 16.09 28.47
CA ARG A 220 5.00 14.98 27.70
C ARG A 220 5.10 13.70 28.52
N HIS A 221 5.03 12.56 27.86
CA HIS A 221 5.19 11.25 28.49
C HIS A 221 5.82 10.23 27.56
N TYR A 222 6.70 9.41 28.13
CA TYR A 222 7.35 8.32 27.44
C TYR A 222 6.83 6.97 27.95
N GLY A 223 6.64 6.03 27.04
CA GLY A 223 6.24 4.67 27.36
C GLY A 223 4.74 4.50 27.56
N LEU A 224 4.36 3.39 28.19
CA LEU A 224 2.96 3.04 28.39
C LEU A 224 2.29 3.99 29.40
N ILE A 225 1.02 4.28 29.19
CA ILE A 225 0.18 5.12 30.06
C ILE A 225 -1.27 4.64 29.98
N SER A 226 -2.03 4.79 31.07
CA SER A 226 -3.44 4.39 31.06
C SER A 226 -4.32 5.41 30.32
N LYS A 227 -5.48 4.94 29.84
CA LYS A 227 -6.49 5.81 29.21
C LYS A 227 -6.92 6.96 30.13
N ASN A 228 -7.11 6.68 31.43
CA ASN A 228 -7.58 7.68 32.40
C ASN A 228 -6.53 8.77 32.64
N GLU A 229 -5.25 8.40 32.70
CA GLU A 229 -4.17 9.37 32.84
C GLU A 229 -4.05 10.28 31.62
N LEU A 230 -4.24 9.73 30.41
CA LEU A 230 -4.30 10.53 29.18
C LEU A 230 -5.53 11.45 29.15
N LEU A 231 -6.70 10.96 29.55
CA LEU A 231 -7.93 11.77 29.61
C LEU A 231 -7.79 12.98 30.52
N ASN A 232 -7.04 12.87 31.62
CA ASN A 232 -6.81 13.98 32.54
C ASN A 232 -5.94 15.11 31.95
N LYS A 233 -5.48 14.99 30.69
CA LYS A 233 -4.69 16.00 29.99
C LYS A 233 -5.48 16.82 28.97
N PHE A 234 -6.68 16.37 28.60
CA PHE A 234 -7.51 17.03 27.59
C PHE A 234 -8.48 18.02 28.23
#